data_AF-A0AA88CVU4-F1
#
_entry.id   AF-A0AA88CVU4-F1
#
_cell.length_a   1.000
_cell.length_b   1.000
_cell.length_c   1.000
_cell.angle_alpha   90.00
_cell.angle_beta   90.00
_cell.angle_gamma   90.00
#
_symmetry.space_group_name_H-M   'P 1'
#
loop_
_entity.id
_entity.type
_entity.pdbx_description
1 polymer ?
#
loop_
_entity_poly.entity_id
_entity_poly.type
_entity_poly.pdbx_seq_one_letter_code
_entity_poly.pdbx_strand_id
1 'polypeptide(L)'
;MAILPCRVVALIPLMIIFVTLMSHAALSSAAAATYNVVSLGAKADGKTDSTKAFLAAWAKACASPKPAVVFVPQGRFFLKNVVFGGECNNKAVTFRIAGTLVAPSDYRVFGDAGNWIFFEHVNGVTISGGILDAQGTSLWACKTSGKSCPSGATCQQE
;
A
#
# COMPACT_ATOMS: atom_id res chain seq x y z
N MET A 1 -58.67 -13.23 14.01
CA MET A 1 -58.39 -11.84 13.62
C MET A 1 -58.13 -11.06 14.91
N ALA A 2 -56.87 -10.92 15.32
CA ALA A 2 -56.54 -10.30 16.61
C ALA A 2 -56.61 -8.77 16.49
N ILE A 3 -57.52 -8.14 17.22
CA ILE A 3 -57.70 -6.69 17.25
C ILE A 3 -56.65 -6.12 18.20
N LEU A 4 -55.61 -5.49 17.66
CA LEU A 4 -54.61 -4.82 18.49
C LEU A 4 -55.22 -3.58 19.17
N PRO A 5 -54.93 -3.33 20.46
CA PRO A 5 -55.47 -2.17 21.17
C PRO A 5 -54.97 -0.86 20.55
N CYS A 6 -55.87 0.11 20.42
CA CYS A 6 -55.64 1.41 19.76
C CYS A 6 -54.38 2.16 20.28
N ARG A 7 -54.05 1.97 21.56
CA ARG A 7 -52.82 2.49 22.19
C ARG A 7 -51.52 1.95 21.58
N VAL A 8 -51.52 0.72 21.07
CA VAL A 8 -50.35 0.11 20.42
C VAL A 8 -50.16 0.70 19.02
N VAL A 9 -51.25 0.91 18.28
CA VAL A 9 -51.21 1.49 16.92
C VAL A 9 -50.64 2.92 16.92
N ALA A 10 -50.93 3.72 17.94
CA ALA A 10 -50.41 5.08 18.08
C ALA A 10 -48.89 5.16 18.39
N LEU A 11 -48.29 4.07 18.89
CA LEU A 11 -46.85 4.01 19.21
C LEU A 11 -46.00 3.47 18.04
N ILE A 12 -46.62 2.78 17.07
CA ILE A 12 -45.96 2.23 15.89
C ILE A 12 -45.25 3.31 15.04
N PRO A 13 -45.84 4.47 14.68
CA PRO A 13 -45.14 5.47 13.88
C PRO A 13 -44.00 6.13 14.65
N LEU A 14 -44.13 6.30 15.98
CA LEU A 14 -43.08 6.84 16.84
C LEU A 14 -41.88 5.88 16.97
N MET A 15 -42.18 4.58 17.10
CA MET A 15 -41.17 3.50 17.08
C MET A 15 -40.46 3.42 15.73
N ILE A 16 -41.18 3.55 14.61
CA ILE A 16 -40.58 3.54 13.26
C ILE A 16 -39.70 4.77 13.04
N ILE A 17 -40.13 5.97 13.46
CA ILE A 17 -39.32 7.20 13.38
C ILE A 17 -38.05 7.09 14.24
N PHE A 18 -38.14 6.51 15.43
CA PHE A 18 -36.98 6.29 16.30
C PHE A 18 -36.00 5.25 15.72
N VAL A 19 -36.52 4.16 15.13
CA VAL A 19 -35.72 3.13 14.45
C VAL A 19 -35.06 3.69 13.20
N THR A 20 -35.75 4.50 12.38
CA THR A 20 -35.13 5.15 11.23
C THR A 20 -34.08 6.17 11.67
N LEU A 21 -34.32 6.98 12.71
CA LEU A 21 -33.33 7.93 13.24
C LEU A 21 -32.03 7.23 13.72
N MET A 22 -32.16 6.05 14.34
CA MET A 22 -31.02 5.21 14.75
C MET A 22 -30.32 4.52 13.58
N SER A 23 -31.03 4.26 12.47
CA SER A 23 -30.49 3.62 11.27
C SER A 23 -29.66 4.57 10.39
N HIS A 24 -29.86 5.89 10.49
CA HIS A 24 -29.07 6.89 9.76
C HIS A 24 -27.69 7.17 10.39
N ALA A 25 -27.40 6.62 11.57
CA ALA A 25 -26.23 6.99 12.36
C ALA A 25 -24.96 6.13 12.13
N ALA A 26 -24.96 5.15 11.21
CA ALA A 26 -23.86 4.19 11.16
C ALA A 26 -23.39 3.79 9.75
N LEU A 27 -23.06 4.77 8.89
CA LEU A 27 -22.01 4.59 7.89
C LEU A 27 -20.69 5.11 8.47
N SER A 28 -20.15 4.38 9.45
CA SER A 28 -18.81 4.65 9.98
C SER A 28 -17.78 4.13 8.97
N SER A 29 -17.30 5.00 8.08
CA SER A 29 -16.10 4.70 7.30
C SER A 29 -14.95 4.53 8.28
N ALA A 30 -14.48 3.30 8.45
CA ALA A 30 -13.34 3.03 9.31
C ALA A 30 -12.13 3.81 8.78
N ALA A 31 -11.69 4.83 9.51
CA ALA A 31 -10.52 5.61 9.15
C ALA A 31 -9.31 4.67 8.97
N ALA A 32 -8.64 4.79 7.82
CA ALA A 32 -7.50 3.95 7.49
C ALA A 32 -6.28 4.29 8.38
N ALA A 33 -5.61 3.26 8.89
CA ALA A 33 -4.37 3.43 9.63
C ALA A 33 -3.25 3.87 8.67
N THR A 34 -2.54 4.96 8.96
CA THR A 34 -1.48 5.46 8.06
C THR A 34 -0.10 5.30 8.68
N TYR A 35 0.82 4.69 7.94
CA TYR A 35 2.21 4.45 8.33
C TYR A 35 3.14 5.21 7.38
N ASN A 36 3.67 6.32 7.86
CA ASN A 36 4.59 7.16 7.09
C ASN A 36 6.02 6.59 7.17
N VAL A 37 6.64 6.36 6.01
CA VAL A 37 8.00 5.79 5.93
C VAL A 37 9.07 6.69 6.57
N VAL A 38 8.91 8.01 6.56
CA VAL A 38 9.85 8.96 7.19
C VAL A 38 9.78 8.85 8.72
N SER A 39 8.59 8.67 9.27
CA SER A 39 8.39 8.40 10.70
C SER A 39 9.03 7.09 11.16
N LEU A 40 9.39 6.22 10.21
CA LEU A 40 10.06 4.93 10.43
C LEU A 40 11.54 4.95 10.00
N GLY A 41 12.10 6.14 9.73
CA GLY A 41 13.52 6.34 9.48
C GLY A 41 13.93 6.42 8.01
N ALA A 42 12.99 6.42 7.06
CA ALA A 42 13.31 6.65 5.66
C ALA A 42 13.85 8.07 5.46
N LYS A 43 14.87 8.21 4.59
CA LYS A 43 15.45 9.52 4.26
C LYS A 43 15.14 9.89 2.82
N ALA A 44 14.67 11.12 2.63
CA ALA A 44 14.25 11.64 1.34
C ALA A 44 15.41 12.27 0.53
N ASP A 45 16.60 11.68 0.59
CA ASP A 45 17.83 12.20 -0.04
C ASP A 45 18.22 11.51 -1.35
N GLY A 46 17.46 10.47 -1.76
CA GLY A 46 17.73 9.66 -2.94
C GLY A 46 19.01 8.83 -2.88
N LYS A 47 19.65 8.71 -1.71
CA LYS A 47 20.96 8.06 -1.54
C LYS A 47 20.99 7.07 -0.37
N THR A 48 20.38 7.41 0.75
CA THR A 48 20.35 6.56 1.93
C THR A 48 19.35 5.43 1.74
N ASP A 49 19.82 4.20 1.95
CA ASP A 49 19.00 2.98 1.87
C ASP A 49 17.83 3.04 2.85
N SER A 50 16.64 3.21 2.29
CA SER A 50 15.38 3.31 3.04
C SER A 50 14.61 2.00 3.09
N THR A 51 15.16 0.89 2.56
CA THR A 51 14.46 -0.41 2.48
C THR A 51 13.96 -0.89 3.84
N LYS A 52 14.74 -0.72 4.91
CA LYS A 52 14.33 -1.11 6.28
C LYS A 52 13.11 -0.33 6.78
N ALA A 53 13.05 0.98 6.52
CA ALA A 53 11.93 1.80 6.94
C ALA A 53 10.65 1.46 6.17
N PHE A 54 10.79 1.12 4.89
CA PHE A 54 9.70 0.65 4.04
C PHE A 54 9.16 -0.71 4.50
N LEU A 55 10.05 -1.66 4.81
CA LEU A 55 9.65 -2.97 5.38
C LEU A 55 8.95 -2.80 6.74
N ALA A 56 9.41 -1.89 7.59
CA ALA A 56 8.76 -1.59 8.86
C ALA A 56 7.35 -0.98 8.65
N ALA A 57 7.18 -0.11 7.64
CA ALA A 57 5.89 0.47 7.30
C ALA A 57 4.93 -0.62 6.78
N TRP A 58 5.43 -1.47 5.90
CA TRP A 58 4.71 -2.62 5.36
C TRP A 58 4.26 -3.57 6.47
N ALA A 59 5.16 -3.99 7.36
CA ALA A 59 4.84 -4.90 8.45
C ALA A 59 3.72 -4.35 9.36
N LYS A 60 3.76 -3.04 9.67
CA LYS A 60 2.70 -2.38 10.44
C LYS A 60 1.38 -2.32 9.67
N ALA A 61 1.41 -2.00 8.38
CA ALA A 61 0.21 -1.96 7.54
C ALA A 61 -0.42 -3.35 7.37
N CYS A 62 0.40 -4.37 7.14
CA CYS A 62 0.00 -5.75 6.98
C CYS A 62 -0.60 -6.32 8.28
N ALA A 63 -0.06 -5.97 9.44
CA ALA A 63 -0.59 -6.37 10.75
C ALA A 63 -1.85 -5.60 11.20
N SER A 64 -2.24 -4.51 10.50
CA SER A 64 -3.37 -3.67 10.88
C SER A 64 -4.71 -4.43 10.81
N PRO A 65 -5.61 -4.27 11.80
CA PRO A 65 -6.95 -4.84 11.78
C PRO A 65 -7.96 -4.03 10.95
N LYS A 66 -7.55 -2.89 10.39
CA LYS A 66 -8.36 -1.97 9.58
C LYS A 66 -7.65 -1.69 8.26
N PRO A 67 -8.34 -1.14 7.23
CA PRO A 67 -7.67 -0.63 6.03
C PRO A 67 -6.45 0.21 6.40
N ALA A 68 -5.35 0.02 5.68
CA ALA A 68 -4.06 0.60 6.02
C ALA A 68 -3.43 1.31 4.82
N VAL A 69 -2.66 2.35 5.10
CA VAL A 69 -1.91 3.11 4.10
C VAL A 69 -0.43 3.11 4.48
N VAL A 70 0.42 2.57 3.60
CA VAL A 70 1.84 2.88 3.61
C VAL A 70 2.01 4.19 2.84
N PHE A 71 2.40 5.25 3.53
CA PHE A 71 2.50 6.59 2.95
C PHE A 71 3.95 6.99 2.69
N VAL A 72 4.25 7.29 1.43
CA VAL A 72 5.55 7.82 0.99
C VAL A 72 5.36 9.30 0.65
N PRO A 73 5.90 10.24 1.45
CA PRO A 73 5.72 11.67 1.20
C PRO A 73 6.55 12.14 0.00
N GLN A 74 6.46 13.44 -0.31
CA GLN A 74 7.31 14.07 -1.33
C GLN A 74 8.80 13.91 -1.00
N GLY A 75 9.63 13.75 -2.04
CA GLY A 75 11.06 13.51 -1.94
C GLY A 75 11.53 12.26 -2.69
N ARG A 76 12.83 11.99 -2.67
CA ARG A 76 13.44 10.83 -3.34
C ARG A 76 13.88 9.79 -2.32
N PHE A 77 13.41 8.56 -2.43
CA PHE A 77 13.71 7.47 -1.51
C PHE A 77 14.45 6.37 -2.24
N PHE A 78 15.69 6.13 -1.85
CA PHE A 78 16.50 5.05 -2.42
C PHE A 78 16.10 3.71 -1.79
N LEU A 79 15.75 2.74 -2.64
CA LEU A 79 15.39 1.38 -2.25
C LEU A 79 16.22 0.37 -3.03
N LYS A 80 16.84 -0.56 -2.32
CA LYS A 80 17.36 -1.80 -2.91
C LYS A 80 16.20 -2.72 -3.34
N ASN A 81 16.54 -3.88 -3.91
CA ASN A 81 15.57 -4.96 -4.08
C ASN A 81 14.82 -5.21 -2.75
N VAL A 82 13.49 -5.23 -2.80
CA VAL A 82 12.63 -5.36 -1.63
C VAL A 82 11.42 -6.23 -1.94
N VAL A 83 11.11 -7.11 -1.00
CA VAL A 83 9.93 -7.97 -1.01
C VAL A 83 9.00 -7.53 0.11
N PHE A 84 7.82 -7.07 -0.25
CA PHE A 84 6.70 -6.76 0.63
C PHE A 84 5.78 -7.98 0.70
N GLY A 85 6.08 -8.90 1.61
CA GLY A 85 5.32 -10.14 1.78
C GLY A 85 4.78 -10.34 3.18
N GLY A 86 4.10 -11.48 3.36
CA GLY A 86 3.55 -11.95 4.64
C GLY A 86 2.03 -12.05 4.66
N GLU A 87 1.51 -12.90 5.54
CA GLU A 87 0.07 -13.04 5.76
C GLU A 87 -0.48 -11.76 6.43
N CYS A 88 -1.15 -10.91 5.63
CA CYS A 88 -1.73 -9.69 6.17
C CYS A 88 -3.08 -9.94 6.85
N ASN A 89 -3.27 -9.28 8.00
CA ASN A 89 -4.50 -9.31 8.79
C ASN A 89 -5.64 -8.54 8.13
N ASN A 90 -5.36 -7.78 7.08
CA ASN A 90 -6.35 -7.06 6.27
C ASN A 90 -6.05 -7.23 4.78
N LYS A 91 -7.09 -7.01 3.96
CA LYS A 91 -7.06 -7.09 2.49
C LYS A 91 -7.22 -5.71 1.83
N ALA A 92 -6.85 -4.64 2.54
CA ALA A 92 -7.08 -3.28 2.09
C ALA A 92 -5.87 -2.40 2.45
N VAL A 93 -4.71 -2.78 1.88
CA VAL A 93 -3.45 -2.04 2.06
C VAL A 93 -3.22 -1.16 0.84
N THR A 94 -3.16 0.16 1.04
CA THR A 94 -2.79 1.11 0.00
C THR A 94 -1.35 1.54 0.17
N PHE A 95 -0.52 1.29 -0.84
CA PHE A 95 0.80 1.86 -0.97
C PHE A 95 0.70 3.19 -1.73
N ARG A 96 0.61 4.30 -0.99
CA ARG A 96 0.39 5.63 -1.55
C ARG A 96 1.69 6.39 -1.67
N ILE A 97 2.09 6.66 -2.90
CA ILE A 97 3.35 7.33 -3.24
C ILE A 97 3.06 8.76 -3.68
N ALA A 98 3.56 9.74 -2.93
CA ALA A 98 3.58 11.13 -3.36
C ALA A 98 4.93 11.51 -4.01
N GLY A 99 6.03 10.95 -3.52
CA GLY A 99 7.38 11.23 -4.01
C GLY A 99 7.87 10.27 -5.11
N THR A 100 9.17 9.98 -5.07
CA THR A 100 9.87 9.13 -6.03
C THR A 100 10.60 8.01 -5.30
N LEU A 101 10.40 6.76 -5.73
CA LEU A 101 11.25 5.64 -5.34
C LEU A 101 12.37 5.52 -6.37
N VAL A 102 13.60 5.27 -5.93
CA VAL A 102 14.79 5.26 -6.78
C VAL A 102 15.54 3.94 -6.59
N ALA A 103 15.76 3.20 -7.68
CA ALA A 103 16.54 1.96 -7.68
C ALA A 103 18.04 2.25 -7.66
N PRO A 104 18.92 1.27 -7.41
CA PRO A 104 20.36 1.44 -7.61
C PRO A 104 20.70 1.72 -9.07
N SER A 105 21.61 2.67 -9.31
CA SER A 105 22.08 3.04 -10.64
C SER A 105 22.99 1.98 -11.28
N ASP A 106 23.61 1.14 -10.45
CA ASP A 106 24.38 0.00 -10.89
C ASP A 106 23.46 -1.21 -11.07
N TYR A 107 23.16 -1.52 -12.33
CA TYR A 107 22.31 -2.64 -12.71
C TYR A 107 22.85 -4.00 -12.28
N ARG A 108 24.13 -4.11 -11.92
CA ARG A 108 24.74 -5.36 -11.44
C ARG A 108 24.35 -5.69 -10.00
N VAL A 109 23.82 -4.72 -9.25
CA VAL A 109 23.44 -4.91 -7.85
C VAL A 109 22.20 -5.80 -7.70
N PHE A 110 21.30 -5.81 -8.68
CA PHE A 110 20.05 -6.58 -8.63
C PHE A 110 19.60 -7.07 -10.01
N GLY A 111 20.46 -7.01 -11.03
CA GLY A 111 20.12 -7.39 -12.40
C GLY A 111 19.66 -8.84 -12.56
N ASP A 112 20.06 -9.71 -11.63
CA ASP A 112 19.68 -11.13 -11.59
C ASP A 112 18.54 -11.44 -10.61
N ALA A 113 18.09 -10.45 -9.83
CA ALA A 113 17.05 -10.64 -8.81
C ALA A 113 15.63 -10.79 -9.41
N GLY A 114 15.47 -10.58 -10.72
CA GLY A 114 14.19 -10.66 -11.45
C GLY A 114 13.23 -9.49 -11.19
N ASN A 115 13.22 -8.94 -9.97
CA ASN A 115 12.34 -7.88 -9.52
C ASN A 115 13.11 -6.78 -8.76
N TRP A 116 12.57 -5.56 -8.75
CA TRP A 116 13.06 -4.48 -7.88
C TRP A 116 12.17 -4.32 -6.64
N ILE A 117 10.86 -4.20 -6.85
CA ILE A 117 9.85 -4.17 -5.80
C ILE A 117 8.90 -5.31 -6.09
N PHE A 118 8.74 -6.21 -5.12
CA PHE A 118 7.89 -7.37 -5.26
C PHE A 118 6.89 -7.45 -4.10
N PHE A 119 5.63 -7.70 -4.42
CA PHE A 119 4.58 -7.93 -3.44
C PHE A 119 4.23 -9.41 -3.49
N GLU A 120 4.58 -10.16 -2.44
CA GLU A 120 4.56 -11.62 -2.48
C GLU A 120 3.53 -12.18 -1.48
N HIS A 121 2.67 -13.10 -1.93
CA HIS A 121 1.66 -13.77 -1.10
C HIS A 121 0.71 -12.80 -0.35
N VAL A 122 0.38 -11.66 -0.97
CA VAL A 122 -0.46 -10.61 -0.36
C VAL A 122 -1.70 -10.36 -1.20
N ASN A 123 -2.82 -10.05 -0.55
CA ASN A 123 -4.11 -9.83 -1.22
C ASN A 123 -4.64 -8.43 -0.93
N GLY A 124 -5.22 -7.78 -1.94
CA GLY A 124 -5.88 -6.48 -1.78
C GLY A 124 -4.92 -5.31 -1.58
N VAL A 125 -3.78 -5.37 -2.28
CA VAL A 125 -2.80 -4.28 -2.32
C VAL A 125 -3.15 -3.32 -3.45
N THR A 126 -3.25 -2.04 -3.14
CA THR A 126 -3.39 -0.96 -4.13
C THR A 126 -2.15 -0.10 -4.12
N ILE A 127 -1.48 0.04 -5.27
CA ILE A 127 -0.36 0.98 -5.42
C ILE A 127 -0.89 2.20 -6.16
N SER A 128 -0.61 3.41 -5.65
CA SER A 128 -1.14 4.64 -6.25
C SER A 128 -0.17 5.81 -6.20
N GLY A 129 -0.14 6.57 -7.30
CA GLY A 129 0.61 7.81 -7.44
C GLY A 129 2.13 7.64 -7.59
N GLY A 130 2.82 8.78 -7.54
CA GLY A 130 4.27 8.86 -7.44
C GLY A 130 5.04 8.45 -8.69
N ILE A 131 6.35 8.32 -8.53
CA ILE A 131 7.29 7.94 -9.59
C ILE A 131 8.14 6.77 -9.11
N LEU A 132 8.31 5.76 -9.97
CA LEU A 132 9.26 4.67 -9.80
C LEU A 132 10.42 4.87 -10.79
N ASP A 133 11.55 5.37 -10.28
CA ASP A 133 12.77 5.62 -11.05
C ASP A 133 13.72 4.42 -10.96
N ALA A 134 13.62 3.52 -11.95
CA ALA A 134 14.36 2.26 -11.96
C ALA A 134 15.83 2.36 -12.44
N GLN A 135 16.31 3.56 -12.83
CA GLN A 135 17.68 3.82 -13.29
C GLN A 135 18.25 2.84 -14.35
N GLY A 136 17.43 2.40 -15.31
CA GLY A 136 17.79 1.34 -16.27
C GLY A 136 18.77 1.71 -17.39
N THR A 137 19.17 2.98 -17.54
CA THR A 137 19.97 3.47 -18.67
C THR A 137 21.29 2.71 -18.85
N SER A 138 21.99 2.43 -17.75
CA SER A 138 23.27 1.71 -17.75
C SER A 138 23.11 0.26 -18.22
N LEU A 139 22.01 -0.40 -17.84
CA LEU A 139 21.68 -1.75 -18.31
C LEU A 139 21.39 -1.76 -19.82
N TRP A 140 20.65 -0.76 -20.31
CA TRP A 140 20.33 -0.66 -21.74
C TRP A 140 21.59 -0.46 -22.58
N ALA A 141 22.49 0.41 -22.14
CA ALA A 141 23.79 0.60 -22.80
C ALA A 141 24.61 -0.71 -22.84
N CYS A 142 24.57 -1.51 -21.77
CA CYS A 142 25.17 -2.84 -21.76
C CYS A 142 24.56 -3.74 -22.84
N LYS A 143 23.23 -3.87 -22.87
CA LYS A 143 22.50 -4.73 -23.82
C LYS A 143 22.77 -4.33 -25.28
N THR A 144 22.80 -3.02 -25.58
CA THR A 144 23.11 -2.52 -26.93
C THR A 144 24.57 -2.79 -27.34
N SER A 145 25.50 -2.92 -26.39
CA SER A 145 26.91 -3.20 -26.69
C SER A 145 27.23 -4.65 -27.06
N GLY A 146 26.24 -5.56 -27.06
CA GLY A 146 26.44 -6.98 -27.36
C GLY A 146 27.19 -7.76 -26.28
N LYS A 147 27.38 -7.18 -25.09
CA LYS A 147 28.00 -7.82 -23.93
C LYS A 147 27.01 -8.77 -23.24
N SER A 148 27.56 -9.68 -22.42
CA SER A 148 26.75 -10.41 -21.45
C SER A 148 26.29 -9.45 -20.36
N CYS A 149 24.97 -9.29 -20.24
CA CYS A 149 24.32 -8.37 -19.32
C CYS A 149 23.19 -9.12 -18.58
N PRO A 150 22.91 -8.77 -17.32
CA PRO A 150 21.76 -9.33 -16.61
C PRO A 150 20.44 -9.09 -17.34
N SER A 151 19.45 -9.93 -17.06
CA SER A 151 18.09 -9.76 -17.60
C SER A 151 17.48 -8.41 -17.18
N GLY A 152 17.77 -7.97 -15.95
CA GLY A 152 17.16 -6.80 -15.33
C GLY A 152 15.83 -7.13 -14.67
N ALA A 153 15.29 -6.15 -13.92
CA ALA A 153 13.99 -6.29 -13.30
C ALA A 153 12.86 -6.18 -14.33
N THR A 154 11.85 -7.03 -14.21
CA THR A 154 10.64 -6.98 -15.04
C THR A 154 9.43 -6.53 -14.22
N CYS A 155 8.40 -5.99 -14.88
CA CYS A 155 7.10 -5.77 -14.26
C CYS A 155 6.26 -7.02 -14.51
N GLN A 156 6.05 -7.83 -13.48
CA GLN A 156 5.19 -8.99 -13.53
C GLN A 156 3.99 -8.77 -12.60
N GLN A 157 2.82 -9.17 -13.08
CA GLN A 157 1.59 -9.17 -12.32
C GLN A 157 1.10 -10.61 -12.34
N GLU A 158 1.34 -11.32 -11.24
CA GLU A 158 0.88 -12.70 -11.03
C GLU A 158 -0.41 -12.71 -10.21
#